data_AF-A0A452XCQ4-F1
#
_entry.id   AF-A0A452XCQ4-F1
#
_cell.length_a   1.000
_cell.length_b   1.000
_cell.length_c   1.000
_cell.angle_alpha   90.00
_cell.angle_beta   90.00
_cell.angle_gamma   90.00
#
_symmetry.space_group_name_H-M   'P 1'
#
loop_
_entity.id
_entity.type
_entity.pdbx_description
1 polymer ?
#
loop_
_entity_poly.entity_id
_entity_poly.type
_entity_poly.pdbx_seq_one_letter_code
_entity_poly.pdbx_strand_id
1 'polypeptide(L)'
;AIVDNRVAGRDYRYDDAVQLRQLCKISGVKVSFDTENARDSFYRATTGFVLDDCSRTAEDMGTAQINGENPRDFLAGLSMNIGLDKFRAATLVCASVAARTRACLLQCWVWIFFLGF
;
A
#
# COMPACT_ATOMS: atom_id res chain seq x y z
N ALA A 1 15.87 -15.69 1.03
CA ALA A 1 14.70 -14.85 1.39
C ALA A 1 15.05 -13.39 1.79
N ILE A 2 16.21 -12.84 1.39
CA ILE A 2 16.60 -11.44 1.69
C ILE A 2 16.74 -10.59 0.41
N VAL A 3 17.03 -11.23 -0.73
CA VAL A 3 17.28 -10.56 -2.03
C VAL A 3 16.01 -9.98 -2.67
N ASP A 4 14.84 -10.58 -2.43
CA ASP A 4 13.58 -10.12 -3.04
C ASP A 4 13.15 -8.72 -2.54
N ASN A 5 13.49 -8.40 -1.28
CA ASN A 5 13.20 -7.07 -0.72
C ASN A 5 14.08 -5.96 -1.30
N ARG A 6 15.28 -6.28 -1.79
CA ARG A 6 16.16 -5.32 -2.48
C ARG A 6 15.75 -5.07 -3.93
N VAL A 7 15.28 -6.11 -4.62
CA VAL A 7 14.87 -6.00 -6.05
C VAL A 7 13.58 -5.18 -6.21
N ALA A 8 12.73 -5.09 -5.17
CA ALA A 8 11.48 -4.32 -5.19
C ALA A 8 11.57 -2.89 -4.64
N GLY A 9 12.71 -2.45 -4.07
CA GLY A 9 12.82 -1.10 -3.47
C GLY A 9 11.83 -0.84 -2.34
N ARG A 10 11.65 -1.80 -1.42
CA ARG A 10 10.75 -1.65 -0.25
C ARG A 10 11.56 -1.30 0.98
N ASP A 11 11.88 -0.02 1.16
CA ASP A 11 12.52 0.49 2.39
C ASP A 11 11.59 0.44 3.62
N TYR A 12 10.30 0.13 3.43
CA TYR A 12 9.26 0.18 4.46
C TYR A 12 8.54 -1.16 4.58
N ARG A 13 8.39 -1.69 5.80
CA ARG A 13 7.60 -2.91 6.04
C ARG A 13 6.14 -2.57 6.32
N TYR A 14 5.26 -3.53 6.04
CA TYR A 14 3.84 -3.43 6.34
C TYR A 14 3.58 -3.22 7.84
N ASP A 15 4.25 -3.98 8.70
CA ASP A 15 4.17 -3.83 10.16
C ASP A 15 4.53 -2.42 10.63
N ASP A 16 5.57 -1.81 10.06
CA ASP A 16 5.99 -0.45 10.43
C ASP A 16 4.87 0.56 10.15
N ALA A 17 4.15 0.41 9.03
CA ALA A 17 3.03 1.27 8.67
C ALA A 17 1.81 1.07 9.59
N VAL A 18 1.53 -0.17 9.99
CA VAL A 18 0.45 -0.50 10.94
C VAL A 18 0.78 0.04 12.33
N GLN A 19 2.02 -0.15 12.80
CA GLN A 19 2.48 0.37 14.09
C GLN A 19 2.44 1.90 14.12
N LEU A 20 2.90 2.56 13.06
CA LEU A 20 2.82 4.02 12.95
C LEU A 20 1.38 4.51 13.05
N ARG A 21 0.46 3.86 12.34
CA ARG A 21 -0.97 4.17 12.40
C ARG A 21 -1.53 4.02 13.82
N GLN A 22 -1.22 2.92 14.50
CA GLN A 22 -1.65 2.68 15.88
C GLN A 22 -1.10 3.73 16.84
N LEU A 23 0.20 4.03 16.78
CA LEU A 23 0.84 5.04 17.62
C LEU A 23 0.22 6.43 17.42
N CYS A 24 -0.01 6.84 16.17
CA CYS A 24 -0.69 8.09 15.87
C CYS A 24 -2.14 8.11 16.38
N LYS A 25 -2.84 6.96 16.36
CA LYS A 25 -4.22 6.85 16.85
C LYS A 25 -4.29 6.92 18.37
N ILE A 26 -3.32 6.34 19.08
CA ILE A 26 -3.24 6.37 20.56
C ILE A 26 -2.80 7.76 21.04
N SER A 27 -1.74 8.31 20.45
CA SER A 27 -1.12 9.55 20.94
C SER A 27 -1.70 10.82 20.30
N GLY A 28 -2.48 10.69 19.22
CA GLY A 28 -2.98 11.84 18.45
C GLY A 28 -1.90 12.66 17.74
N VAL A 29 -0.68 12.11 17.63
CA VAL A 29 0.50 12.81 17.11
C VAL A 29 0.60 12.66 15.59
N LYS A 30 0.97 13.75 14.92
CA LYS A 30 1.31 13.76 13.50
C LYS A 30 2.81 13.49 13.30
N VAL A 31 3.14 12.69 12.29
CA VAL A 31 4.50 12.32 11.94
C VAL A 31 4.91 13.17 10.74
N SER A 32 5.96 13.97 10.88
CA SER A 32 6.57 14.69 9.78
C SER A 32 7.70 13.88 9.18
N PHE A 33 7.78 13.84 7.86
CA PHE A 33 8.93 13.32 7.13
C PHE A 33 9.85 14.48 6.74
N ASP A 34 11.17 14.25 6.76
CA ASP A 34 12.16 15.26 6.37
C ASP A 34 12.04 15.68 4.90
N THR A 35 11.52 14.80 4.04
CA THR A 35 11.31 15.09 2.61
C THR A 35 9.94 14.62 2.12
N GLU A 36 9.38 15.37 1.18
CA GLU A 36 8.11 15.01 0.53
C GLU A 36 8.22 13.67 -0.23
N ASN A 37 9.37 13.42 -0.87
CA ASN A 37 9.62 12.16 -1.56
C ASN A 37 9.60 10.95 -0.62
N ALA A 38 10.16 11.06 0.60
CA ALA A 38 10.13 9.97 1.58
C ALA A 38 8.70 9.68 2.03
N ARG A 39 7.92 10.73 2.33
CA ARG A 39 6.49 10.63 2.69
C ARG A 39 5.67 9.95 1.60
N ASP A 40 5.81 10.40 0.36
CA ASP A 40 5.10 9.86 -0.79
C ASP A 40 5.50 8.41 -1.08
N SER A 41 6.79 8.08 -0.92
CA SER A 41 7.28 6.72 -1.10
C SER A 41 6.74 5.78 -0.03
N PHE A 42 6.74 6.21 1.24
CA PHE A 42 6.15 5.47 2.35
C PHE A 42 4.64 5.23 2.15
N TYR A 43 3.90 6.27 1.76
CA TYR A 43 2.46 6.16 1.52
C TYR A 43 2.15 5.24 0.31
N ARG A 44 2.94 5.34 -0.76
CA ARG A 44 2.82 4.46 -1.93
C ARG A 44 3.10 3.00 -1.60
N ALA A 45 4.16 2.72 -0.82
CA ALA A 45 4.47 1.37 -0.35
C ALA A 45 3.33 0.80 0.52
N THR A 46 2.84 1.60 1.46
CA THR A 46 1.73 1.22 2.35
C THR A 46 0.45 0.91 1.56
N THR A 47 0.11 1.76 0.59
CA THR A 47 -1.03 1.52 -0.30
C THR A 47 -0.86 0.22 -1.09
N GLY A 48 0.36 -0.08 -1.54
CA GLY A 48 0.67 -1.35 -2.19
C GLY A 48 0.36 -2.55 -1.29
N PHE A 49 0.77 -2.52 -0.01
CA PHE A 49 0.47 -3.60 0.92
C PHE A 49 -1.04 -3.74 1.19
N VAL A 50 -1.73 -2.62 1.40
CA VAL A 50 -3.19 -2.58 1.61
C VAL A 50 -3.94 -3.20 0.42
N LEU A 51 -3.54 -2.87 -0.81
CA LEU A 51 -4.13 -3.45 -2.01
C LEU A 51 -3.81 -4.95 -2.16
N ASP A 52 -2.65 -5.41 -1.68
CA ASP A 52 -2.27 -6.82 -1.71
C ASP A 52 -3.16 -7.63 -0.78
N ASP A 53 -3.32 -7.15 0.45
CA ASP A 53 -4.17 -7.75 1.47
C ASP A 53 -5.64 -7.78 1.03
N CYS A 54 -6.12 -6.68 0.43
CA CYS A 54 -7.46 -6.60 -0.14
C CYS A 54 -7.67 -7.58 -1.30
N SER A 55 -6.65 -7.81 -2.14
CA SER A 55 -6.77 -8.77 -3.23
C SER A 55 -6.86 -10.21 -2.72
N ARG A 56 -6.09 -10.58 -1.69
CA ARG A 56 -6.14 -11.93 -1.08
C ARG A 56 -7.45 -12.18 -0.35
N THR A 57 -7.93 -11.21 0.41
CA THR A 57 -9.19 -11.32 1.16
C THR A 57 -10.42 -11.33 0.26
N ALA A 58 -10.36 -10.71 -0.92
CA ALA A 58 -11.39 -10.82 -1.94
C ALA A 58 -11.52 -12.26 -2.47
N GLU A 59 -10.44 -13.04 -2.49
CA GLU A 59 -10.49 -14.47 -2.83
C GLU A 59 -11.19 -15.29 -1.73
N ASP A 60 -11.06 -14.89 -0.47
CA ASP A 60 -11.64 -15.55 0.71
C ASP A 60 -13.07 -15.10 1.07
N MET A 61 -13.75 -14.31 0.22
CA MET A 61 -15.07 -13.70 0.48
C MET A 61 -15.18 -12.90 1.80
N GLY A 62 -14.03 -12.52 2.38
CA GLY A 62 -13.95 -11.76 3.63
C GLY A 62 -14.02 -10.26 3.41
N THR A 63 -14.32 -9.52 4.48
CA THR A 63 -14.05 -8.07 4.49
C THR A 63 -12.57 -7.87 4.84
N ALA A 64 -11.80 -7.30 3.91
CA ALA A 64 -10.43 -6.89 4.18
C ALA A 64 -10.42 -5.96 5.40
N GLN A 65 -9.67 -6.34 6.45
CA GLN A 65 -9.52 -5.52 7.65
C GLN A 65 -8.05 -5.38 7.97
N ILE A 66 -7.61 -4.13 8.02
CA ILE A 66 -6.24 -3.79 8.35
C ILE A 66 -6.23 -3.34 9.79
N ASN A 67 -5.70 -4.19 10.68
CA ASN A 67 -5.65 -3.90 12.11
C ASN A 67 -7.04 -3.56 12.70
N GLY A 68 -8.09 -4.27 12.23
CA GLY A 68 -9.49 -4.05 12.65
C GLY A 68 -10.15 -2.79 12.06
N GLU A 69 -9.47 -2.06 11.16
CA GLU A 69 -10.04 -0.92 10.43
C GLU A 69 -10.31 -1.28 8.96
N ASN A 70 -11.28 -0.60 8.34
CA ASN A 70 -11.45 -0.70 6.89
C ASN A 70 -10.19 -0.15 6.18
N PRO A 71 -9.71 -0.79 5.10
CA PRO A 71 -8.58 -0.32 4.30
C PRO A 71 -8.65 1.16 3.90
N ARG A 72 -9.86 1.64 3.60
CA ARG A 72 -10.11 3.03 3.24
C ARG A 72 -9.86 3.97 4.43
N ASP A 73 -10.40 3.63 5.59
CA ASP A 73 -10.25 4.44 6.82
C ASP A 73 -8.80 4.42 7.32
N PHE A 74 -8.12 3.28 7.18
CA PHE A 74 -6.70 3.15 7.46
C PHE A 74 -5.87 4.12 6.59
N LEU A 75 -6.05 4.12 5.26
CA LEU A 75 -5.32 4.99 4.34
C LEU A 75 -5.67 6.47 4.54
N ALA A 76 -6.96 6.79 4.69
CA ALA A 76 -7.42 8.16 4.93
C ALA A 76 -6.80 8.71 6.22
N GLY A 77 -6.81 7.91 7.27
CA GLY A 77 -6.22 8.32 8.52
C GLY A 77 -4.69 8.35 8.50
N LEU A 78 -4.03 7.43 7.78
CA LEU A 78 -2.57 7.46 7.61
C LEU A 78 -2.13 8.72 6.86
N SER A 79 -2.83 9.10 5.78
CA SER A 79 -2.52 10.33 5.05
C SER A 79 -2.61 11.57 5.94
N MET A 80 -3.61 11.62 6.84
CA MET A 80 -3.73 12.70 7.82
C MET A 80 -2.64 12.67 8.89
N ASN A 81 -2.22 11.48 9.33
CA ASN A 81 -1.15 11.31 10.31
C ASN A 81 0.21 11.79 9.77
N ILE A 82 0.49 11.54 8.49
CA ILE A 82 1.76 11.94 7.84
C ILE A 82 1.71 13.34 7.20
N GLY A 83 0.57 14.04 7.33
CA GLY A 83 0.36 15.36 6.75
C GLY A 83 0.36 15.38 5.21
N LEU A 84 -0.07 14.30 4.56
CA LEU A 84 -0.19 14.22 3.11
C LEU A 84 -1.50 14.87 2.64
N ASP A 85 -1.42 15.65 1.55
CA ASP A 85 -2.61 16.27 0.96
C ASP A 85 -3.59 15.23 0.43
N LYS A 86 -4.91 15.50 0.52
CA LYS A 86 -5.97 14.58 0.13
C LYS A 86 -5.93 14.24 -1.36
N PHE A 87 -5.67 15.22 -2.22
CA PHE A 87 -5.56 14.99 -3.67
C PHE A 87 -4.31 14.19 -3.99
N ARG A 88 -3.20 14.44 -3.29
CA ARG A 88 -1.97 13.69 -3.46
C ARG A 88 -2.13 12.23 -3.02
N ALA A 89 -2.75 12.02 -1.86
CA ALA A 89 -3.08 10.69 -1.34
C ALA A 89 -3.97 9.91 -2.34
N ALA A 90 -5.03 10.53 -2.85
CA ALA A 90 -5.90 9.91 -3.85
C ALA A 90 -5.14 9.58 -5.15
N THR A 91 -4.27 10.48 -5.62
CA THR A 91 -3.45 10.27 -6.81
C THR A 91 -2.51 9.08 -6.64
N LEU A 92 -1.84 8.94 -5.49
CA LEU A 92 -0.96 7.82 -5.20
C LEU A 92 -1.73 6.49 -5.14
N VAL A 93 -2.94 6.49 -4.58
CA VAL A 93 -3.82 5.32 -4.59
C VAL A 93 -4.20 4.94 -6.02
N CYS A 94 -4.71 5.88 -6.81
CA CYS A 94 -5.07 5.62 -8.20
C CYS A 94 -3.87 5.14 -9.03
N ALA A 95 -2.69 5.75 -8.85
CA ALA A 95 -1.46 5.34 -9.52
C ALA A 95 -1.07 3.91 -9.14
N SER A 96 -1.16 3.53 -7.86
CA SER A 96 -0.87 2.17 -7.39
C SER A 96 -1.84 1.13 -7.95
N VAL A 97 -3.14 1.44 -7.99
CA VAL A 97 -4.16 0.58 -8.60
C VAL A 97 -3.89 0.41 -10.09
N ALA A 98 -3.67 1.52 -10.82
CA ALA A 98 -3.39 1.48 -12.24
C ALA A 98 -2.10 0.73 -12.58
N ALA A 99 -1.08 0.79 -11.72
CA ALA A 99 0.14 0.01 -11.85
C ALA A 99 -0.13 -1.49 -11.66
N ARG A 100 -0.92 -1.88 -10.65
CA ARG A 100 -1.30 -3.29 -10.43
C ARG A 100 -2.15 -3.85 -11.57
N THR A 101 -3.12 -3.08 -12.07
CA THR A 101 -3.93 -3.50 -13.22
C THR A 101 -3.05 -3.77 -14.43
N ARG A 102 -2.10 -2.87 -14.73
CA ARG A 102 -1.13 -3.08 -15.82
C ARG A 102 -0.26 -4.32 -15.59
N ALA A 103 0.25 -4.50 -14.37
CA ALA A 103 1.07 -5.66 -14.02
C ALA A 103 0.29 -6.97 -14.18
N CYS A 104 -0.96 -7.03 -13.73
CA CYS A 104 -1.83 -8.19 -13.89
C CYS A 104 -2.05 -8.53 -15.38
N LEU A 105 -2.38 -7.53 -16.22
CA LEU A 105 -2.55 -7.74 -17.66
C LEU A 105 -1.27 -8.27 -18.32
N LEU A 106 -0.10 -7.70 -17.97
CA LEU A 106 1.19 -8.15 -18.47
C LEU A 106 1.50 -9.58 -18.02
N GLN A 107 1.20 -9.93 -16.76
CA GLN A 107 1.36 -11.31 -16.28
C GLN A 107 0.46 -12.25 -17.08
N CYS A 108 -0.85 -11.97 -17.19
CA CYS A 108 -1.78 -12.79 -17.96
C CYS A 108 -1.30 -13.03 -19.41
N TRP A 109 -0.73 -11.99 -20.04
CA TRP A 109 -0.12 -12.12 -21.37
C TRP A 109 1.05 -13.10 -21.39
N VAL A 110 1.96 -13.04 -20.41
CA VAL A 110 3.07 -14.00 -20.28
C VAL A 110 2.56 -15.42 -20.07
N TRP A 111 1.57 -15.62 -19.20
CA TRP A 111 0.96 -16.92 -18.95
C TRP A 111 0.33 -17.51 -20.22
N ILE A 112 -0.37 -16.70 -21.02
CA ILE A 112 -0.96 -17.11 -22.30
C ILE A 112 0.12 -17.50 -23.32
N PHE A 113 1.19 -16.72 -23.43
CA PHE A 113 2.28 -17.02 -24.36
C PHE A 113 3.01 -18.33 -24.01
N PHE A 114 3.17 -18.63 -22.71
CA PHE A 114 3.85 -19.84 -22.24
C PHE A 114 2.97 -21.10 -22.22
N LEU A 115 1.65 -21.01 -22.02
CA LEU A 115 0.73 -22.16 -22.10
C LEU A 115 0.29 -22.49 -23.53
N GLY A 116 0.58 -21.61 -24.49
CA GLY A 116 0.16 -21.72 -25.89
C GLY A 116 1.11 -22.49 -26.82
N PHE A 117 2.10 -23.24 -26.31
CA PHE A 117 3.04 -24.05 -27.10
C PHE A 117 3.35 -25.39 -26.45
#